data_AF-A0A920M430-F1
#
_entry.id   AF-A0A920M430-F1
#
_cell.length_a   1.000
_cell.length_b   1.000
_cell.length_c   1.000
_cell.angle_alpha   90.00
_cell.angle_beta   90.00
_cell.angle_gamma   90.00
#
_symmetry.space_group_name_H-M   'P 1'
#
loop_
_entity.id
_entity.type
_entity.pdbx_description
1 polymer ?
#
loop_
_entity_poly.entity_id
_entity_poly.type
_entity_poly.pdbx_seq_one_letter_code
_entity_poly.pdbx_strand_id
1 'polypeptide(L)'
;MEAPASWSSLRLKLSGSQNDEIIKLVSQLSQIFGDRSISEDALKLLLNKSASITDRREALAGLIAMRFKELPPNLEFLLETELQVDAIRAYSFFDYPEAPSVLLSAYSKFNAEAKRVTVDTLSSRLSYAKELLGALKDGKIEKSEIPTYAARNLQKP
;
A
#
# COMPACT_ATOMS: atom_id res chain seq x y z
N MET A 1 12.52 4.67 8.25
CA MET A 1 13.93 4.95 8.55
C MET A 1 14.57 3.66 8.98
N GLU A 2 15.42 3.08 8.14
CA GLU A 2 16.20 1.89 8.51
C GLU A 2 17.12 2.24 9.69
N ALA A 3 17.40 1.26 10.55
CA ALA A 3 18.43 1.45 11.56
C ALA A 3 19.77 1.70 10.84
N PRO A 4 20.50 2.79 11.16
CA PRO A 4 21.83 2.97 10.60
C PRO A 4 22.73 1.81 11.00
N ALA A 5 23.72 1.45 10.17
CA ALA A 5 24.61 0.31 10.40
C ALA A 5 25.29 0.34 11.79
N SER A 6 25.55 1.53 12.33
CA SER A 6 26.14 1.74 13.65
C SER A 6 25.13 1.64 14.81
N TRP A 7 23.84 1.47 14.54
CA TRP A 7 22.77 1.47 15.55
C TRP A 7 22.98 0.37 16.59
N SER A 8 23.29 -0.85 16.17
CA SER A 8 23.50 -1.98 17.10
C SER A 8 24.60 -1.66 18.11
N SER A 9 25.72 -1.10 17.65
CA SER A 9 26.83 -0.70 18.51
C SER A 9 26.48 0.49 19.39
N LEU A 10 25.74 1.47 18.86
CA LEU A 10 25.32 2.67 19.59
C LEU A 10 24.30 2.34 20.69
N ARG A 11 23.31 1.50 20.37
CA ARG A 11 22.30 1.01 21.32
C ARG A 11 22.96 0.35 22.51
N LEU A 12 23.91 -0.56 22.29
CA LEU A 12 24.63 -1.23 23.38
C LEU A 12 25.33 -0.24 24.32
N LYS A 13 25.94 0.81 23.78
CA LYS A 13 26.60 1.87 24.58
C LYS A 13 25.58 2.71 25.36
N LEU A 14 24.50 3.14 24.71
CA LEU A 14 23.53 4.05 25.32
C LEU A 14 22.57 3.35 26.30
N SER A 15 22.34 2.04 26.13
CA SER A 15 21.53 1.23 27.07
C SER A 15 22.19 1.06 28.45
N GLY A 16 23.49 1.33 28.59
CA GLY A 16 24.19 1.37 29.88
C GLY A 16 24.29 2.76 30.52
N SER A 17 23.62 3.77 29.95
CA SER A 17 23.59 5.14 30.50
C SER A 17 22.90 5.17 31.87
N GLN A 18 23.30 6.08 32.76
CA GLN A 18 22.58 6.37 34.02
C GLN A 18 21.46 7.42 33.85
N ASN A 19 21.26 7.92 32.63
CA ASN A 19 20.21 8.89 32.34
C ASN A 19 18.96 8.17 31.79
N ASP A 20 17.88 8.20 32.57
CA ASP A 20 16.60 7.58 32.25
C ASP A 20 15.98 8.08 30.93
N GLU A 21 16.19 9.36 30.58
CA GLU A 21 15.70 9.93 29.32
C GLU A 21 16.44 9.33 28.12
N ILE A 22 17.76 9.09 28.24
CA ILE A 22 18.55 8.43 27.20
C ILE A 22 18.09 6.99 27.03
N ILE A 23 17.88 6.24 28.11
CA ILE A 23 17.38 4.85 28.04
C ILE A 23 16.02 4.80 27.35
N LYS A 24 15.11 5.72 27.70
CA LYS A 24 13.77 5.82 27.10
C LYS A 24 13.85 6.08 25.59
N LEU A 25 14.67 7.04 25.16
CA LEU A 25 14.83 7.37 23.73
C LEU A 25 15.44 6.19 22.95
N VAL A 26 16.42 5.48 23.53
CA VAL A 26 17.01 4.28 22.92
C VAL A 26 15.99 3.17 22.74
N SER A 27 15.11 2.97 23.73
CA SER A 27 14.01 2.00 23.65
C SER A 27 13.02 2.36 22.55
N GLN A 28 12.59 3.63 22.48
CA GLN A 28 11.67 4.12 21.45
C GLN A 28 12.26 3.96 20.04
N LEU A 29 13.52 4.32 19.84
CA LEU A 29 14.20 4.12 18.56
C LEU A 29 14.34 2.63 18.22
N SER A 30 14.66 1.78 19.19
CA SER A 30 14.76 0.33 18.97
C SER A 30 13.44 -0.26 18.50
N GLN A 31 12.32 0.21 19.07
CA GLN A 31 10.99 -0.19 18.65
C GLN A 31 10.69 0.28 17.22
N ILE A 32 10.92 1.56 16.91
CA ILE A 32 10.70 2.12 15.55
C ILE A 32 11.51 1.34 14.50
N PHE A 33 12.77 1.06 14.78
CA PHE A 33 13.62 0.30 13.87
C PHE A 33 13.20 -1.17 13.75
N GLY A 34 12.78 -1.80 14.86
CA GLY A 34 12.26 -3.16 14.86
C GLY A 34 10.98 -3.30 14.03
N ASP A 35 10.00 -2.43 14.26
CA ASP A 35 8.73 -2.41 13.53
C ASP A 35 8.94 -2.23 12.02
N ARG A 36 9.93 -1.40 11.64
CA ARG A 36 10.30 -1.23 10.24
C ARG A 36 10.95 -2.48 9.64
N SER A 37 11.91 -3.12 10.32
CA SER A 37 12.53 -4.35 9.84
C SER A 37 11.48 -5.43 9.59
N ILE A 38 10.48 -5.54 10.48
CA ILE A 38 9.34 -6.46 10.32
C ILE A 38 8.55 -6.12 9.04
N SER A 39 8.29 -4.84 8.79
CA SER A 39 7.60 -4.39 7.57
C SER A 39 8.44 -4.67 6.31
N GLU A 40 9.75 -4.48 6.36
CA GLU A 40 10.64 -4.77 5.22
C GLU A 40 10.67 -6.27 4.91
N ASP A 41 10.69 -7.13 5.93
CA ASP A 41 10.63 -8.58 5.75
C ASP A 41 9.26 -9.05 5.27
N ALA A 42 8.17 -8.45 5.75
CA ALA A 42 6.84 -8.68 5.20
C ALA A 42 6.73 -8.23 3.73
N LEU A 43 7.36 -7.12 3.34
CA LEU A 43 7.40 -6.69 1.93
C LEU A 43 8.18 -7.69 1.07
N LYS A 44 9.32 -8.19 1.54
CA LYS A 44 10.07 -9.26 0.85
C LYS A 44 9.22 -10.52 0.70
N LEU A 45 8.50 -10.93 1.75
CA LEU A 45 7.60 -12.08 1.71
C LEU A 45 6.47 -11.89 0.70
N LEU A 46 5.82 -10.71 0.69
CA LEU A 46 4.77 -10.35 -0.25
C LEU A 46 5.22 -10.47 -1.71
N LEU A 47 6.44 -10.02 -2.01
CA LEU A 47 7.01 -10.03 -3.36
C LEU A 47 7.66 -11.38 -3.74
N ASN A 48 7.82 -12.31 -2.80
CA ASN A 48 8.40 -13.62 -3.05
C ASN A 48 7.40 -14.52 -3.80
N LYS A 49 7.64 -14.73 -5.10
CA LYS A 49 6.80 -15.59 -5.96
C LYS A 49 6.81 -17.07 -5.55
N SER A 50 7.78 -17.50 -4.76
CA SER A 50 7.87 -18.88 -4.25
C SER A 50 7.19 -19.07 -2.89
N ALA A 51 6.76 -17.99 -2.23
CA ALA A 51 5.99 -18.07 -0.99
C ALA A 51 4.53 -18.47 -1.26
N SER A 52 3.88 -19.07 -0.26
CA SER A 52 2.49 -19.47 -0.41
C SER A 52 1.58 -18.24 -0.58
N ILE A 53 0.47 -18.40 -1.30
CA ILE A 53 -0.49 -17.30 -1.48
C ILE A 53 -1.06 -16.81 -0.14
N THR A 54 -1.20 -17.71 0.84
CA THR A 54 -1.66 -17.39 2.20
C THR A 54 -0.68 -16.47 2.90
N ASP A 55 0.61 -16.83 2.95
CA ASP A 55 1.65 -16.02 3.60
C ASP A 55 1.77 -14.63 2.95
N ARG A 56 1.66 -14.57 1.62
CA ARG A 56 1.71 -13.31 0.88
C ARG A 56 0.50 -12.42 1.20
N ARG A 57 -0.71 -12.98 1.34
CA ARG A 57 -1.90 -12.20 1.76
C ARG A 57 -1.77 -11.70 3.20
N GLU A 58 -1.26 -12.52 4.11
CA GLU A 58 -1.00 -12.11 5.49
C GLU A 58 0.01 -10.97 5.56
N ALA A 59 1.10 -11.08 4.79
CA ALA A 59 2.10 -10.03 4.67
C ALA A 59 1.49 -8.71 4.14
N LEU A 60 0.69 -8.78 3.08
CA LEU A 60 -0.03 -7.61 2.55
C LEU A 60 -0.94 -6.97 3.61
N ALA A 61 -1.73 -7.77 4.32
CA ALA A 61 -2.63 -7.30 5.36
C ALA A 61 -1.86 -6.61 6.50
N GLY A 62 -0.74 -7.17 6.94
CA GLY A 62 0.14 -6.57 7.93
C GLY A 62 0.70 -5.22 7.47
N LEU A 63 1.19 -5.14 6.23
CA LEU A 63 1.73 -3.90 5.67
C LEU A 63 0.68 -2.79 5.53
N ILE A 64 -0.56 -3.15 5.18
CA ILE A 64 -1.70 -2.22 5.18
C ILE A 64 -1.99 -1.72 6.60
N ALA A 65 -2.07 -2.63 7.58
CA ALA A 65 -2.34 -2.28 8.97
C ALA A 65 -1.28 -1.34 9.56
N MET A 66 -0.01 -1.57 9.23
CA MET A 66 1.12 -0.73 9.62
C MET A 66 1.24 0.57 8.82
N ARG A 67 0.42 0.76 7.77
CA ARG A 67 0.52 1.87 6.80
C ARG A 67 1.96 2.02 6.27
N PHE A 68 2.59 0.90 5.95
CA PHE A 68 4.00 0.89 5.54
C PHE A 68 4.18 1.70 4.25
N LYS A 69 4.94 2.79 4.32
CA LYS A 69 5.04 3.80 3.26
C LYS A 69 5.65 3.29 1.95
N GLU A 70 6.39 2.18 2.00
CA GLU A 70 7.01 1.58 0.82
C GLU A 70 6.10 0.52 0.17
N LEU A 71 4.96 0.19 0.76
CA LEU A 71 4.00 -0.73 0.14
C LEU A 71 3.41 -0.18 -1.17
N PRO A 72 2.90 1.07 -1.27
CA PRO A 72 2.17 1.53 -2.44
C PRO A 72 2.96 1.47 -3.76
N PRO A 73 4.24 1.91 -3.81
CA PRO A 73 5.04 1.76 -5.03
C PRO A 73 5.25 0.30 -5.45
N ASN A 74 5.13 -0.67 -4.54
CA ASN A 74 5.33 -2.08 -4.81
C ASN A 74 4.04 -2.85 -5.17
N LEU A 75 2.86 -2.23 -5.00
CA LEU A 75 1.57 -2.86 -5.31
C LEU A 75 1.40 -3.12 -6.82
N GLU A 76 2.07 -2.36 -7.68
CA GLU A 76 2.01 -2.55 -9.14
C GLU A 76 2.53 -3.94 -9.57
N PHE A 77 3.54 -4.47 -8.88
CA PHE A 77 4.13 -5.78 -9.18
C PHE A 77 3.18 -6.96 -8.88
N LEU A 78 2.09 -6.70 -8.17
CA LEU A 78 1.08 -7.70 -7.80
C LEU A 78 -0.11 -7.71 -8.76
N LEU A 79 -0.21 -6.74 -9.68
CA LEU A 79 -1.35 -6.59 -10.58
C LEU A 79 -1.45 -7.71 -11.64
N GLU A 80 -0.38 -8.49 -11.83
CA GLU A 80 -0.37 -9.65 -12.74
C GLU A 80 -0.26 -10.98 -11.99
N THR A 81 -0.55 -11.01 -10.69
CA THR A 81 -0.51 -12.23 -9.85
C THR A 81 -1.88 -12.57 -9.27
N GLU A 82 -1.96 -13.66 -8.53
CA GLU A 82 -3.15 -14.12 -7.79
C GLU A 82 -3.58 -13.16 -6.67
N LEU A 83 -2.84 -12.07 -6.46
CA LEU A 83 -3.11 -10.98 -5.52
C LEU A 83 -3.62 -9.72 -6.23
N GLN A 84 -3.93 -9.76 -7.54
CA GLN A 84 -4.36 -8.60 -8.32
C GLN A 84 -5.47 -7.80 -7.61
N VAL A 85 -6.55 -8.48 -7.22
CA VAL A 85 -7.69 -7.83 -6.55
C VAL A 85 -7.31 -7.27 -5.17
N ASP A 86 -6.49 -8.00 -4.42
CA ASP A 86 -5.99 -7.58 -3.11
C ASP A 86 -5.12 -6.31 -3.23
N ALA A 87 -4.24 -6.27 -4.24
CA ALA A 87 -3.35 -5.15 -4.51
C ALA A 87 -4.10 -3.91 -5.01
N ILE A 88 -5.09 -4.08 -5.89
CA ILE A 88 -5.97 -2.97 -6.31
C ILE A 88 -6.64 -2.37 -5.07
N ARG A 89 -7.26 -3.20 -4.23
CA ARG A 89 -7.95 -2.72 -3.01
C ARG A 89 -6.99 -2.04 -2.04
N ALA A 90 -5.75 -2.53 -1.94
CA ALA A 90 -4.74 -1.97 -1.04
C ALA A 90 -4.48 -0.48 -1.30
N TYR A 91 -4.53 0.01 -2.55
CA TYR A 91 -4.34 1.44 -2.86
C TYR A 91 -5.33 2.37 -2.15
N SER A 92 -6.54 1.90 -1.81
CA SER A 92 -7.53 2.70 -1.06
C SER A 92 -7.06 3.06 0.36
N PHE A 93 -6.09 2.32 0.90
CA PHE A 93 -5.49 2.54 2.21
C PHE A 93 -4.30 3.51 2.17
N PHE A 94 -3.95 4.08 1.01
CA PHE A 94 -2.80 4.96 0.92
C PHE A 94 -3.15 6.26 0.23
N ASP A 95 -2.38 7.29 0.57
CA ASP A 95 -2.34 8.55 -0.15
C ASP A 95 -1.16 8.51 -1.11
N TYR A 96 -1.39 7.82 -2.23
CA TYR A 96 -0.39 7.55 -3.25
C TYR A 96 -0.89 8.14 -4.59
N PRO A 97 -0.50 9.38 -4.91
CA PRO A 97 -0.99 10.10 -6.09
C PRO A 97 -0.86 9.34 -7.42
N GLU A 98 0.07 8.41 -7.52
CA GLU A 98 0.35 7.60 -8.69
C GLU A 98 -0.62 6.43 -8.85
N ALA A 99 -1.37 6.05 -7.81
CA ALA A 99 -2.29 4.91 -7.84
C ALA A 99 -3.30 4.95 -9.01
N PRO A 100 -3.97 6.08 -9.31
CA PRO A 100 -4.87 6.16 -10.45
C PRO A 100 -4.16 5.88 -11.77
N SER A 101 -2.98 6.46 -12.01
CA SER A 101 -2.23 6.25 -13.24
C SER A 101 -1.85 4.78 -13.42
N VAL A 102 -1.37 4.13 -12.35
CA VAL A 102 -1.02 2.70 -12.36
C VAL A 102 -2.24 1.84 -12.68
N LEU A 103 -3.35 2.05 -11.98
CA LEU A 103 -4.56 1.23 -12.14
C LEU A 103 -5.24 1.45 -13.50
N LEU A 104 -5.32 2.69 -13.97
CA LEU A 104 -5.94 3.03 -15.25
C LEU A 104 -5.13 2.51 -16.45
N SER A 105 -3.81 2.48 -16.34
CA SER A 105 -2.93 1.95 -17.40
C SER A 105 -3.07 0.44 -17.59
N ALA A 106 -3.42 -0.29 -16.52
CA ALA A 106 -3.66 -1.73 -16.55
C ALA A 106 -5.14 -2.11 -16.77
N TYR A 107 -6.06 -1.15 -16.68
CA TYR A 107 -7.52 -1.38 -16.60
C TYR A 107 -8.09 -2.22 -17.74
N SER A 108 -7.62 -2.03 -18.98
CA SER A 108 -8.12 -2.78 -20.14
C SER A 108 -7.82 -4.28 -20.07
N LYS A 109 -6.80 -4.68 -19.31
CA LYS A 109 -6.39 -6.09 -19.10
C LYS A 109 -7.13 -6.75 -17.93
N PHE A 110 -7.82 -5.97 -17.09
CA PHE A 110 -8.51 -6.48 -15.92
C PHE A 110 -9.78 -7.25 -16.30
N ASN A 111 -10.04 -8.33 -15.56
CA ASN A 111 -11.32 -9.04 -15.62
C ASN A 111 -12.43 -8.20 -14.97
N ALA A 112 -13.68 -8.65 -15.07
CA ALA A 112 -14.83 -7.91 -14.54
C ALA A 112 -14.73 -7.59 -13.03
N GLU A 113 -14.16 -8.51 -12.24
CA GLU A 113 -13.97 -8.30 -10.80
C GLU A 113 -12.93 -7.21 -10.53
N ALA A 114 -11.75 -7.31 -11.15
CA ALA A 114 -10.66 -6.35 -10.98
C ALA A 114 -11.04 -4.95 -11.50
N LYS A 115 -11.81 -4.86 -12.60
CA LYS A 115 -12.37 -3.59 -13.08
C LYS A 115 -13.30 -2.95 -12.05
N ARG A 116 -14.23 -3.72 -11.47
CA ARG A 116 -15.13 -3.24 -10.41
C ARG A 116 -14.35 -2.76 -9.19
N VAL A 117 -13.41 -3.56 -8.69
CA VAL A 117 -12.60 -3.21 -7.50
C VAL A 117 -11.71 -2.00 -7.78
N THR A 118 -11.26 -1.80 -9.01
CA THR A 118 -10.53 -0.59 -9.43
C THR A 118 -11.43 0.64 -9.34
N VAL A 119 -12.65 0.57 -9.86
CA VAL A 119 -13.61 1.68 -9.77
C VAL A 119 -13.94 2.00 -8.31
N ASP A 120 -14.15 0.99 -7.47
CA ASP A 120 -14.39 1.17 -6.03
C ASP A 120 -13.20 1.84 -5.34
N THR A 121 -11.98 1.38 -5.65
CA THR A 121 -10.73 1.92 -5.12
C THR A 121 -10.53 3.37 -5.51
N LEU A 122 -10.71 3.70 -6.79
CA LEU A 122 -10.54 5.08 -7.28
C LEU A 122 -11.66 6.00 -6.81
N SER A 123 -12.85 5.47 -6.53
CA SER A 123 -13.96 6.24 -5.96
C SER A 123 -13.84 6.46 -4.45
N SER A 124 -12.88 5.82 -3.78
CA SER A 124 -12.75 5.87 -2.31
C SER A 124 -12.25 7.21 -1.78
N ARG A 125 -11.64 8.05 -2.62
CA ARG A 125 -11.00 9.32 -2.22
C ARG A 125 -11.15 10.37 -3.31
N LEU A 126 -11.28 11.64 -2.93
CA LEU A 126 -11.53 12.74 -3.86
C LEU A 126 -10.42 12.92 -4.91
N SER A 127 -9.15 12.77 -4.52
CA SER A 127 -8.01 12.88 -5.44
C SER A 127 -8.07 11.82 -6.54
N TYR A 128 -8.33 10.56 -6.17
CA TYR A 128 -8.44 9.46 -7.13
C TYR A 128 -9.71 9.55 -7.99
N ALA A 129 -10.83 10.00 -7.40
CA ALA A 129 -12.10 10.15 -8.10
C ALA A 129 -12.01 11.18 -9.25
N LYS A 130 -11.19 12.23 -9.08
CA LYS A 130 -10.92 13.22 -10.14
C LYS A 130 -10.24 12.58 -11.35
N GLU A 131 -9.23 11.73 -11.11
CA GLU A 131 -8.53 11.00 -12.16
C GLU A 131 -9.44 9.97 -12.85
N LEU A 132 -10.29 9.27 -12.09
CA LEU A 132 -11.31 8.38 -12.64
C LEU A 132 -12.30 9.13 -13.54
N LEU A 133 -12.74 10.32 -13.13
CA LEU A 133 -13.61 11.16 -13.97
C LEU A 133 -12.90 11.64 -15.24
N GLY A 134 -11.61 11.97 -15.16
CA GLY A 134 -10.77 12.25 -16.33
C GLY A 134 -10.75 11.06 -17.30
N ALA A 135 -10.48 9.86 -16.79
CA ALA A 135 -10.46 8.63 -17.60
C ALA A 135 -11.80 8.32 -18.28
N LEU A 136 -12.93 8.62 -17.63
CA LEU A 136 -14.27 8.51 -18.22
C LEU A 136 -14.50 9.51 -19.35
N LYS A 137 -14.00 10.76 -19.21
CA LYS A 137 -14.09 11.78 -20.25
C LYS A 137 -13.22 11.43 -21.46
N ASP A 138 -12.05 10.86 -21.21
CA ASP A 138 -11.10 10.43 -22.24
C ASP A 138 -11.47 9.10 -22.92
N GLY A 139 -12.56 8.45 -22.47
CA GLY A 139 -13.00 7.17 -23.02
C GLY A 139 -12.11 5.97 -22.68
N LYS A 140 -11.23 6.10 -21.68
CA LYS A 140 -10.39 4.98 -21.18
C LYS A 140 -11.18 3.94 -20.39
N ILE A 141 -12.32 4.36 -19.83
CA ILE A 141 -13.30 3.52 -19.15
C ILE A 141 -14.66 3.83 -19.73
N GLU A 142 -15.46 2.81 -20.05
CA GLU A 142 -16.82 3.03 -20.52
C GLU A 142 -17.75 3.39 -19.35
N LYS A 143 -18.76 4.23 -19.59
CA LYS A 143 -19.74 4.62 -18.56
C LYS A 143 -20.52 3.40 -18.02
N SER A 144 -20.72 2.38 -18.85
CA SER A 144 -21.33 1.09 -18.51
C SER A 144 -20.53 0.30 -17.47
N GLU A 145 -19.21 0.53 -17.39
CA GLU A 145 -18.31 -0.15 -16.46
C GLU A 145 -18.29 0.48 -15.06
N ILE A 146 -18.95 1.64 -14.89
CA ILE A 146 -19.10 2.28 -13.59
C ILE A 146 -20.40 1.80 -12.92
N PRO A 147 -20.32 1.09 -11.79
CA PRO A 147 -21.52 0.71 -11.06
C PRO A 147 -22.31 1.95 -10.61
N THR A 148 -23.64 1.86 -10.63
CA THR A 148 -24.53 2.98 -10.30
C THR A 148 -24.27 3.55 -8.90
N TYR A 149 -23.83 2.70 -7.95
CA TYR A 149 -23.46 3.15 -6.61
C TYR A 149 -22.17 3.99 -6.60
N ALA A 150 -21.18 3.65 -7.42
CA ALA A 150 -19.91 4.37 -7.52
C ALA A 150 -20.13 5.74 -8.20
N ALA A 151 -21.00 5.80 -9.20
CA ALA A 151 -21.37 7.05 -9.87
C ALA A 151 -21.89 8.12 -8.90
N ARG A 152 -22.58 7.73 -7.81
CA ARG A 152 -23.06 8.68 -6.78
C ARG A 152 -21.92 9.30 -5.96
N ASN A 153 -20.83 8.58 -5.75
CA ASN A 153 -19.68 9.11 -5.03
C ASN A 153 -18.90 10.13 -5.87
N LEU A 154 -18.97 10.01 -7.21
CA LEU A 154 -18.37 10.96 -8.15
C LEU A 154 -19.17 12.28 -8.30
N GLN A 155 -20.41 12.32 -7.81
CA GLN A 155 -21.30 13.50 -7.92
C GLN A 155 -21.27 14.42 -6.69
N LYS A 156 -20.59 14.01 -5.61
CA LYS A 156 -20.52 14.85 -4.40
C LYS A 156 -19.47 15.96 -4.62
N PRO A 157 -19.84 17.24 -4.42
CA PRO A 157 -18.97 18.40 -4.65
C PRO A 157 -17.79 18.46 -3.68
#